data_AF-A0A7G8J0M4-F1
#
_entry.id   AF-A0A7G8J0M4-F1
#
_cell.length_a   1.000
_cell.length_b   1.000
_cell.length_c   1.000
_cell.angle_alpha   90.00
_cell.angle_beta   90.00
_cell.angle_gamma   90.00
#
_symmetry.space_group_name_H-M   'P 1'
#
loop_
_entity.id
_entity.type
_entity.pdbx_description
1 polymer ?
#
loop_
_entity_poly.entity_id
_entity_poly.type
_entity_poly.pdbx_seq_one_letter_code
_entity_poly.pdbx_strand_id
1 'polypeptide(L)'
;MHSIRWVFSLGLLASAAFQPAVAEGFDREQILEQMKASRPVDLVVLDQGEGAEAYALGIFAVSGDPADPEIRRFKLWQESADNLVIPSESVNCSREEPLRVTRDTEAIYVRKLNPGGPWHASTREDHLVWWAACHPDLAGQDPAGLADKARELGYSTELIESQEVLRLPAP
;
A
#
# COMPACT_ATOMS: atom_id res chain seq x y z
N MET A 1 -6.08 -68.58 -63.28
CA MET A 1 -5.08 -68.70 -62.19
C MET A 1 -5.10 -67.40 -61.40
N HIS A 2 -5.44 -67.42 -60.12
CA HIS A 2 -4.72 -66.71 -59.05
C HIS A 2 -5.46 -66.85 -57.71
N SER A 3 -4.80 -67.56 -56.79
CA SER A 3 -5.11 -67.69 -55.38
C SER A 3 -4.93 -66.36 -54.65
N ILE A 4 -5.83 -66.01 -53.73
CA ILE A 4 -5.66 -64.88 -52.80
C ILE A 4 -5.17 -65.42 -51.45
N ARG A 5 -4.03 -64.87 -51.03
CA ARG A 5 -3.26 -65.16 -49.82
C ARG A 5 -3.80 -64.40 -48.60
N TRP A 6 -3.74 -65.03 -47.43
CA TRP A 6 -3.83 -64.43 -46.10
C TRP A 6 -2.57 -63.61 -45.75
N VAL A 7 -2.71 -62.46 -45.06
CA VAL A 7 -1.72 -61.94 -44.06
C VAL A 7 -2.41 -61.03 -43.02
N PHE A 8 -2.02 -61.21 -41.76
CA PHE A 8 -2.32 -60.47 -40.52
C PHE A 8 -1.91 -58.99 -40.51
N SER A 9 -2.45 -58.17 -39.57
CA SER A 9 -1.73 -57.29 -38.59
C SER A 9 -2.66 -56.19 -38.04
N LEU A 10 -2.90 -56.07 -36.73
CA LEU A 10 -2.09 -55.48 -35.64
C LEU A 10 -2.11 -53.92 -35.57
N GLY A 11 -2.95 -53.41 -34.67
CA GLY A 11 -2.67 -52.31 -33.72
C GLY A 11 -2.52 -50.86 -34.21
N LEU A 12 -3.32 -49.94 -33.65
CA LEU A 12 -2.88 -48.58 -33.31
C LEU A 12 -3.62 -48.09 -32.06
N LEU A 13 -2.92 -48.04 -30.93
CA LEU A 13 -3.32 -47.34 -29.72
C LEU A 13 -3.12 -45.84 -29.95
N ALA A 14 -4.19 -45.05 -29.95
CA ALA A 14 -4.11 -43.60 -29.99
C ALA A 14 -3.72 -43.07 -28.59
N SER A 15 -2.45 -42.72 -28.42
CA SER A 15 -1.97 -41.99 -27.25
C SER A 15 -2.50 -40.55 -27.29
N ALA A 16 -3.44 -40.21 -26.40
CA ALA A 16 -3.84 -38.82 -26.17
C ALA A 16 -2.66 -38.07 -25.54
N ALA A 17 -2.00 -37.22 -26.33
CA ALA A 17 -1.00 -36.30 -25.83
C ALA A 17 -1.70 -35.23 -24.98
N PHE A 18 -1.55 -35.32 -23.65
CA PHE A 18 -1.79 -34.19 -22.77
C PHE A 18 -0.73 -33.14 -23.09
N GLN A 19 -1.11 -32.09 -23.81
CA GLN A 19 -0.29 -30.88 -23.88
C GLN A 19 -0.41 -30.15 -22.53
N PRO A 20 0.69 -29.91 -21.82
CA PRO A 20 0.64 -29.03 -20.66
C PRO A 20 0.27 -27.63 -21.19
N ALA A 21 -0.82 -27.07 -20.68
CA ALA A 21 -1.10 -25.65 -20.88
C ALA A 21 0.07 -24.88 -20.29
N VAL A 22 0.85 -24.24 -21.15
CA VAL A 22 1.85 -23.26 -20.73
C VAL A 22 1.03 -22.13 -20.12
N ALA A 23 1.06 -22.01 -18.79
CA ALA A 23 0.52 -20.84 -18.14
C ALA A 23 1.35 -19.65 -18.64
N GLU A 24 0.75 -18.81 -19.49
CA GLU A 24 1.32 -17.50 -19.80
C GLU A 24 1.46 -16.76 -18.46
N GLY A 25 2.70 -16.60 -18.01
CA GLY A 25 2.98 -15.76 -16.85
C GLY A 25 2.47 -14.36 -17.16
N PHE A 26 1.66 -13.80 -16.25
CA PHE A 26 1.21 -12.42 -16.37
C PHE A 26 2.42 -11.51 -16.60
N ASP A 27 2.36 -10.69 -17.66
CA ASP A 27 3.40 -9.72 -17.97
C ASP A 27 3.45 -8.67 -16.85
N ARG A 28 4.60 -8.58 -16.17
CA ARG A 28 4.82 -7.66 -15.04
C ARG A 28 4.48 -6.21 -15.42
N GLU A 29 4.78 -5.82 -16.66
CA GLU A 29 4.51 -4.48 -17.15
C GLU A 29 3.00 -4.24 -17.28
N GLN A 30 2.23 -5.25 -17.72
CA GLN A 30 0.77 -5.17 -17.77
C GLN A 30 0.13 -5.10 -16.38
N ILE A 31 0.65 -5.84 -15.39
CA ILE A 31 0.18 -5.75 -14.01
C ILE A 31 0.39 -4.34 -13.47
N LEU A 32 1.59 -3.77 -13.65
CA LEU A 32 1.90 -2.43 -13.17
C LEU A 32 1.01 -1.37 -13.83
N GLU A 33 0.82 -1.43 -15.16
CA GLU A 33 -0.07 -0.51 -15.86
C GLU A 33 -1.54 -0.67 -15.43
N GLN A 34 -1.99 -1.90 -15.16
CA GLN A 34 -3.32 -2.16 -14.61
C GLN A 34 -3.47 -1.55 -13.21
N MET A 35 -2.47 -1.68 -12.35
CA MET A 35 -2.47 -1.09 -11.00
C MET A 35 -2.53 0.44 -11.08
N LYS A 36 -1.69 1.06 -11.91
CA LYS A 36 -1.72 2.51 -12.17
C LYS A 36 -3.08 2.98 -12.67
N ALA A 37 -3.69 2.26 -13.62
CA ALA A 37 -5.01 2.58 -14.15
C ALA A 37 -6.15 2.39 -13.12
N SER A 38 -5.91 1.58 -12.09
CA SER A 38 -6.88 1.34 -11.00
C SER A 38 -6.78 2.31 -9.82
N ARG A 39 -5.83 3.26 -9.86
CA ARG A 39 -5.68 4.30 -8.82
C ARG A 39 -6.99 5.10 -8.68
N PRO A 40 -7.48 5.31 -7.44
CA PRO A 40 -8.67 6.11 -7.19
C PRO A 40 -8.51 7.55 -7.73
N VAL A 41 -9.62 8.13 -8.20
CA VAL A 41 -9.64 9.51 -8.74
C VAL A 41 -9.28 10.56 -7.68
N ASP A 42 -9.58 10.28 -6.41
CA ASP A 42 -9.26 11.11 -5.25
C ASP A 42 -7.93 10.73 -4.59
N LEU A 43 -7.10 9.90 -5.25
CA LEU A 43 -5.79 9.54 -4.74
C LEU A 43 -4.85 10.73 -4.70
N VAL A 44 -4.39 11.07 -3.50
CA VAL A 44 -3.30 12.03 -3.28
C VAL A 44 -2.00 11.24 -3.18
N VAL A 45 -1.12 11.39 -4.16
CA VAL A 45 0.21 10.77 -4.17
C VAL A 45 1.13 11.53 -3.21
N LEU A 46 1.76 10.80 -2.29
CA LEU A 46 2.62 11.32 -1.24
C LEU A 46 4.11 11.14 -1.55
N ASP A 47 4.43 10.03 -2.20
CA ASP A 47 5.78 9.71 -2.67
C ASP A 47 5.69 8.71 -3.82
N GLN A 48 6.64 8.76 -4.75
CA GLN A 48 6.69 7.82 -5.86
C GLN A 48 8.10 7.69 -6.46
N GLY A 49 8.42 6.49 -6.92
CA GLY A 49 9.63 6.17 -7.66
C GLY A 49 9.30 5.56 -9.02
N GLU A 50 10.20 5.74 -9.99
CA GLU A 50 10.09 5.16 -11.33
C GLU A 50 11.20 4.12 -11.60
N GLY A 51 11.04 3.34 -12.66
CA GLY A 51 12.04 2.36 -13.10
C GLY A 51 11.81 0.96 -12.52
N ALA A 52 12.89 0.21 -12.30
CA ALA A 52 12.82 -1.19 -11.87
C ALA A 52 12.26 -1.36 -10.44
N GLU A 53 12.45 -0.36 -9.59
CA GLU A 53 11.94 -0.30 -8.21
C GLU A 53 10.76 0.68 -8.12
N ALA A 54 9.91 0.71 -9.16
CA ALA A 54 8.76 1.60 -9.20
C ALA A 54 7.84 1.37 -7.98
N TYR A 55 7.40 2.48 -7.38
CA TYR A 55 6.48 2.46 -6.26
C TYR A 55 5.62 3.72 -6.27
N ALA A 56 4.44 3.65 -5.65
CA ALA A 56 3.64 4.81 -5.32
C ALA A 56 3.01 4.64 -3.94
N LEU A 57 3.23 5.64 -3.10
CA LEU A 57 2.57 5.82 -1.82
C LEU A 57 1.51 6.92 -1.99
N GLY A 58 0.28 6.64 -1.58
CA GLY A 58 -0.78 7.63 -1.63
C GLY A 58 -1.83 7.44 -0.56
N ILE A 59 -2.71 8.42 -0.39
CA ILE A 59 -3.84 8.38 0.53
C ILE A 59 -5.12 8.78 -0.20
N PHE A 60 -6.23 8.12 0.10
CA PHE A 60 -7.54 8.42 -0.49
C PHE A 60 -8.67 8.09 0.48
N ALA A 61 -9.90 8.48 0.11
CA ALA A 61 -11.09 8.28 0.94
C ALA A 61 -10.92 8.81 2.38
N VAL A 62 -10.24 9.94 2.54
CA VAL A 62 -10.04 10.59 3.84
C VAL A 62 -11.38 11.10 4.37
N SER A 63 -11.73 10.71 5.59
CA SER A 63 -12.98 11.07 6.25
C SER A 63 -12.77 11.36 7.73
N GLY A 64 -13.58 12.23 8.31
CA GLY A 64 -13.59 12.49 9.75
C GLY A 64 -14.31 11.39 10.52
N ASP A 65 -13.91 11.16 11.76
CA ASP A 65 -14.65 10.29 12.68
C ASP A 65 -15.85 11.05 13.27
N PRO A 66 -17.07 10.48 13.28
CA PRO A 66 -18.25 11.15 13.82
C PRO A 66 -18.23 11.27 15.35
N ALA A 67 -17.47 10.44 16.06
CA ALA A 67 -17.35 10.46 17.51
C ALA A 67 -16.19 11.35 17.99
N ASP A 68 -15.16 11.55 17.15
CA ASP A 68 -13.99 12.36 17.47
C ASP A 68 -13.56 13.24 16.26
N PRO A 69 -13.77 14.57 16.31
CA PRO A 69 -13.43 15.45 15.20
C PRO A 69 -11.93 15.58 14.95
N GLU A 70 -11.05 15.11 15.84
CA GLU A 70 -9.61 15.09 15.62
C GLU A 70 -9.15 13.86 14.85
N ILE A 71 -9.97 12.81 14.78
CA ILE A 71 -9.61 11.59 14.06
C ILE A 71 -9.92 11.71 12.56
N ARG A 72 -8.97 11.26 11.74
CA ARG A 72 -9.15 11.04 10.30
C ARG A 72 -8.97 9.57 10.01
N ARG A 73 -9.88 8.99 9.22
CA ARG A 73 -9.84 7.62 8.72
C ARG A 73 -9.65 7.65 7.21
N PHE A 74 -8.83 6.76 6.68
CA PHE A 74 -8.48 6.76 5.26
C PHE A 74 -8.05 5.38 4.77
N LYS A 75 -7.85 5.29 3.45
CA LYS A 75 -7.17 4.18 2.80
C LYS A 75 -5.77 4.63 2.39
N LEU A 76 -4.77 3.81 2.70
CA LEU A 76 -3.41 4.04 2.23
C LEU A 76 -3.19 3.20 0.98
N TRP A 77 -2.74 3.82 -0.11
CA TRP A 77 -2.33 3.15 -1.33
C TRP A 77 -0.84 2.85 -1.25
N GLN A 78 -0.47 1.57 -1.21
CA GLN A 78 0.92 1.12 -1.25
C GLN A 78 1.12 0.23 -2.47
N GLU A 79 1.62 0.83 -3.53
CA GLU A 79 1.92 0.17 -4.80
C GLU A 79 3.43 -0.06 -4.92
N SER A 80 3.81 -1.31 -5.19
CA SER A 80 5.15 -1.70 -5.65
C SER A 80 5.07 -2.31 -7.05
N ALA A 81 6.22 -2.68 -7.63
CA ALA A 81 6.31 -3.24 -8.97
C ALA A 81 5.43 -4.49 -9.22
N ASP A 82 5.08 -5.24 -8.19
CA ASP A 82 4.38 -6.53 -8.26
C ASP A 82 3.27 -6.71 -7.21
N ASN A 83 3.03 -5.72 -6.36
CA ASN A 83 2.09 -5.85 -5.25
C ASN A 83 1.34 -4.54 -4.96
N LEU A 84 0.06 -4.67 -4.58
CA LEU A 84 -0.80 -3.57 -4.18
C LEU A 84 -1.39 -3.90 -2.82
N VAL A 85 -1.09 -3.08 -1.81
CA VAL A 85 -1.69 -3.19 -0.47
C VAL A 85 -2.49 -1.92 -0.19
N ILE A 86 -3.72 -2.10 0.28
CA ILE A 86 -4.63 -0.99 0.58
C ILE A 86 -5.19 -1.12 2.00
N PRO A 87 -4.38 -0.89 3.06
CA PRO A 87 -4.87 -0.96 4.42
C PRO A 87 -5.82 0.19 4.73
N SER A 88 -6.65 -0.02 5.75
CA SER A 88 -7.43 1.07 6.36
C SER A 88 -6.68 1.52 7.60
N GLU A 89 -6.48 2.83 7.72
CA GLU A 89 -5.71 3.42 8.81
C GLU A 89 -6.42 4.63 9.37
N SER A 90 -5.91 5.13 10.50
CA SER A 90 -6.39 6.36 11.11
C SER A 90 -5.25 7.17 11.71
N VAL A 91 -5.44 8.48 11.76
CA VAL A 91 -4.57 9.41 12.48
C VAL A 91 -5.39 10.25 13.44
N ASN A 92 -4.77 10.67 14.53
CA ASN A 92 -5.28 11.74 15.38
C ASN A 92 -4.54 13.04 15.03
N CYS A 93 -5.30 14.07 14.65
CA CYS A 93 -4.80 15.39 14.24
C CYS A 93 -4.60 16.38 15.39
N SER A 94 -4.78 15.92 16.64
CA SER A 94 -4.52 16.67 17.86
C SER A 94 -3.18 17.37 17.82
N ARG A 95 -3.12 18.58 18.39
CA ARG A 95 -1.89 19.35 18.53
C ARG A 95 -1.01 18.87 19.68
N GLU A 96 -1.63 18.23 20.67
CA GLU A 96 -0.98 17.77 21.89
C GLU A 96 -0.52 16.32 21.75
N GLU A 97 -1.37 15.47 21.17
CA GLU A 97 -1.10 14.04 20.99
C GLU A 97 -1.35 13.58 19.54
N PRO A 98 -0.52 14.00 18.56
CA PRO A 98 -0.62 13.52 17.18
C PRO A 98 -0.27 12.03 17.10
N LEU A 99 -1.15 11.24 16.50
CA LEU A 99 -0.98 9.79 16.40
C LEU A 99 -1.20 9.28 14.97
N ARG A 100 -0.55 8.17 14.62
CA ARG A 100 -0.97 7.27 13.52
C ARG A 100 -1.22 5.89 14.10
N VAL A 101 -2.33 5.29 13.71
CA VAL A 101 -2.73 3.94 14.11
C VAL A 101 -2.89 3.09 12.86
N THR A 102 -2.13 1.99 12.83
CA THR A 102 -2.19 0.99 11.77
C THR A 102 -2.45 -0.38 12.36
N ARG A 103 -2.94 -1.31 11.53
CA ARG A 103 -3.26 -2.66 11.96
C ARG A 103 -2.99 -3.66 10.85
N ASP A 104 -2.42 -4.79 11.22
CA ASP A 104 -2.35 -5.98 10.40
C ASP A 104 -3.06 -7.17 11.09
N THR A 105 -2.80 -8.39 10.61
CA THR A 105 -3.38 -9.61 11.18
C THR A 105 -2.80 -9.99 12.55
N GLU A 106 -1.65 -9.44 12.93
CA GLU A 106 -0.91 -9.81 14.15
C GLU A 106 -1.00 -8.75 15.25
N ALA A 107 -1.09 -7.47 14.89
CA ALA A 107 -0.95 -6.38 15.84
C ALA A 107 -1.66 -5.09 15.41
N ILE A 108 -1.87 -4.22 16.39
CA ILE A 108 -2.16 -2.81 16.22
C ILE A 108 -0.89 -2.04 16.58
N TYR A 109 -0.50 -1.10 15.73
CA TYR A 109 0.67 -0.24 15.93
C TYR A 109 0.17 1.17 16.18
N VAL A 110 0.59 1.76 17.29
CA VAL A 110 0.28 3.13 17.67
C VAL A 110 1.57 3.92 17.64
N ARG A 111 1.68 4.86 16.70
CA ARG A 111 2.85 5.73 16.54
C ARG A 111 2.52 7.13 17.02
N LYS A 112 3.24 7.60 18.03
CA LYS A 112 3.23 9.01 18.46
C LYS A 112 4.13 9.80 17.54
N LEU A 113 3.60 10.89 17.00
CA LEU A 113 4.25 11.68 15.98
C LEU A 113 4.56 13.09 16.50
N ASN A 114 5.57 13.71 15.90
CA ASN A 114 5.94 15.09 16.16
C ASN A 114 5.88 15.90 14.85
N PRO A 115 4.69 16.37 14.43
CA PRO A 115 4.54 17.19 13.22
C PRO A 115 5.45 18.41 13.25
N GLY A 116 6.30 18.53 12.22
CA GLY A 116 7.30 19.61 12.10
C GLY A 116 8.50 19.47 13.05
N GLY A 117 8.60 18.39 13.81
CA GLY A 117 9.79 18.02 14.55
C GLY A 117 10.86 17.33 13.70
N PRO A 118 11.96 16.87 14.34
CA PRO A 118 12.96 16.06 13.67
C PRO A 118 12.33 14.77 13.12
N TRP A 119 12.59 14.45 11.85
CA TRP A 119 12.16 13.20 11.23
C TRP A 119 13.36 12.33 10.86
N HIS A 120 13.11 11.03 10.70
CA HIS A 120 14.09 10.06 10.23
C HIS A 120 13.56 9.31 9.02
N ALA A 121 14.44 8.74 8.20
CA ALA A 121 14.02 7.96 7.04
C ALA A 121 12.97 6.89 7.39
N SER A 122 13.07 6.29 8.58
CA SER A 122 12.13 5.29 9.09
C SER A 122 10.75 5.86 9.49
N THR A 123 10.61 7.16 9.76
CA THR A 123 9.34 7.81 10.14
C THR A 123 8.78 8.68 9.03
N ARG A 124 9.49 8.82 7.90
CA ARG A 124 9.10 9.67 6.77
C ARG A 124 7.67 9.40 6.29
N GLU A 125 7.32 8.13 6.13
CA GLU A 125 5.99 7.72 5.71
C GLU A 125 4.92 8.21 6.69
N ASP A 126 5.16 8.06 8.00
CA ASP A 126 4.23 8.51 9.02
C ASP A 126 3.97 10.01 8.94
N HIS A 127 5.01 10.82 8.74
CA HIS A 127 4.85 12.26 8.57
C HIS A 127 4.11 12.61 7.28
N LEU A 128 4.45 11.99 6.14
CA LEU A 128 3.77 12.23 4.87
C LEU A 128 2.27 11.93 4.97
N VAL A 129 1.93 10.77 5.54
CA VAL A 129 0.55 10.32 5.72
C VAL A 129 -0.20 11.24 6.69
N TRP A 130 0.42 11.58 7.82
CA TRP A 130 -0.22 12.42 8.82
C TRP A 130 -0.49 13.83 8.28
N TRP A 131 0.48 14.45 7.59
CA TRP A 131 0.29 15.77 6.98
C TRP A 131 -0.84 15.75 5.95
N ALA A 132 -0.86 14.76 5.07
CA ALA A 132 -1.89 14.67 4.05
C ALA A 132 -3.30 14.45 4.62
N ALA A 133 -3.42 13.70 5.70
CA ALA A 133 -4.70 13.45 6.35
C ALA A 133 -5.20 14.66 7.18
N CYS A 134 -4.30 15.32 7.91
CA CYS A 134 -4.66 16.39 8.86
C CYS A 134 -4.65 17.79 8.26
N HIS A 135 -3.80 18.04 7.26
CA HIS A 135 -3.65 19.32 6.55
C HIS A 135 -3.47 19.03 5.04
N PRO A 136 -4.56 18.69 4.31
CA PRO A 136 -4.47 18.21 2.93
C PRO A 136 -3.80 19.19 1.96
N ASP A 137 -3.83 20.50 2.25
CA ASP A 137 -3.11 21.53 1.47
C ASP A 137 -1.57 21.38 1.53
N LEU A 138 -1.06 20.60 2.49
CA LEU A 138 0.36 20.30 2.69
C LEU A 138 0.72 18.88 2.21
N ALA A 139 -0.22 18.13 1.64
CA ALA A 139 0.03 16.78 1.17
C ALA A 139 1.13 16.71 0.10
N GLY A 140 2.00 15.70 0.19
CA GLY A 140 3.13 15.51 -0.74
C GLY A 140 4.31 16.49 -0.56
N GLN A 141 4.21 17.46 0.35
CA GLN A 141 5.35 18.31 0.69
C GLN A 141 6.36 17.53 1.54
N ASP A 142 7.65 17.84 1.37
CA ASP A 142 8.71 17.22 2.15
C ASP A 142 8.57 17.59 3.64
N PRO A 143 8.37 16.63 4.56
CA PRO A 143 8.19 16.92 5.98
C PRO A 143 9.35 17.71 6.60
N ALA A 144 10.56 17.60 6.04
CA ALA A 144 11.73 18.35 6.47
C ALA A 144 11.53 19.87 6.46
N GLY A 145 10.69 20.38 5.55
CA GLY A 145 10.43 21.80 5.35
C GLY A 145 9.26 22.35 6.16
N LEU A 146 8.54 21.51 6.92
CA LEU A 146 7.26 21.89 7.54
C LEU A 146 7.36 22.36 8.99
N ALA A 147 8.57 22.53 9.54
CA ALA A 147 8.76 22.92 10.94
C ALA A 147 8.15 24.29 11.28
N ASP A 148 8.42 25.33 10.47
CA ASP A 148 7.82 26.65 10.68
C ASP A 148 6.31 26.60 10.56
N LYS A 149 5.81 25.85 9.56
CA LYS A 149 4.37 25.71 9.34
C LYS A 149 3.68 25.01 10.51
N ALA A 150 4.31 23.98 11.08
CA ALA A 150 3.80 23.29 12.24
C ALA A 150 3.68 24.21 13.46
N ARG A 151 4.68 25.07 13.71
CA ARG A 151 4.62 26.09 14.77
C ARG A 151 3.49 27.09 14.55
N GLU A 152 3.28 27.56 13.33
CA GLU A 152 2.15 28.45 12.99
C GLU A 152 0.79 27.78 13.28
N LEU A 153 0.69 26.48 13.03
CA LEU A 153 -0.52 25.69 13.27
C LEU A 153 -0.68 25.28 14.76
N GLY A 154 0.30 25.59 15.60
CA GLY A 154 0.26 25.38 17.06
C GLY A 154 0.78 24.02 17.52
N TYR A 155 1.57 23.31 16.71
CA TYR A 155 2.26 22.09 17.13
C TYR A 155 3.55 22.43 17.89
N SER A 156 3.89 21.59 18.88
CA SER A 156 5.08 21.79 19.73
C SER A 156 6.39 21.67 18.96
N THR A 157 6.49 20.80 17.95
CA THR A 157 7.73 20.40 17.27
C THR A 157 8.78 19.74 18.17
N GLU A 158 8.49 19.52 19.46
CA GLU A 158 9.40 18.96 20.47
C GLU A 158 8.88 17.65 21.08
N LEU A 159 7.81 17.07 20.50
CA LEU A 159 7.27 15.79 20.96
C LEU A 159 8.27 14.65 20.72
N ILE A 160 8.32 13.71 21.68
CA ILE A 160 9.12 12.49 21.54
C ILE A 160 8.31 11.48 20.74
N GLU A 161 8.80 11.15 19.55
CA GLU A 161 8.20 10.09 18.72
C GLU A 161 8.44 8.71 19.33
N SER A 162 7.45 7.84 19.22
CA SER A 162 7.54 6.47 19.75
C SER A 162 6.54 5.56 19.05
N GLN A 163 6.80 4.26 19.10
CA GLN A 163 5.86 3.24 18.64
C GLN A 163 5.52 2.27 19.77
N GLU A 164 4.23 2.05 19.96
CA GLU A 164 3.67 0.98 20.80
C GLU A 164 3.05 -0.10 19.90
N VAL A 165 3.23 -1.37 20.30
CA VAL A 165 2.72 -2.52 19.56
C VAL A 165 1.79 -3.33 20.46
N LEU A 166 0.51 -3.37 20.10
CA LEU A 166 -0.52 -4.12 20.78
C LEU A 166 -0.76 -5.43 20.02
N ARG A 167 -0.25 -6.54 20.55
CA ARG A 167 -0.42 -7.86 19.94
C ARG A 167 -1.88 -8.31 20.01
N LEU A 168 -2.40 -8.80 18.89
CA LEU A 168 -3.71 -9.41 18.83
C LEU A 168 -3.64 -10.84 19.39
N PRO A 169 -4.72 -11.34 20.03
CA PRO A 169 -4.79 -12.73 20.44
C PRO A 169 -4.63 -13.67 19.23
N ALA A 170 -3.94 -14.80 19.42
CA ALA A 170 -3.93 -15.85 18.42
C ALA A 170 -5.38 -16.34 18.17
N PRO A 171 -5.73 -16.66 16.91
CA PRO A 171 -7.06 -17.16 16.55
C PRO A 171 -7.41 -18.49 17.23
#